data_AF-A0A975TL07-F1
#
_entry.id   AF-A0A975TL07-F1
#
_cell.length_a   1.000
_cell.length_b   1.000
_cell.length_c   1.000
_cell.angle_alpha   90.00
_cell.angle_beta   90.00
_cell.angle_gamma   90.00
#
_symmetry.space_group_name_H-M   'P 1'
#
loop_
_entity.id
_entity.type
_entity.pdbx_description
1 polymer ?
#
loop_
_entity_poly.entity_id
_entity_poly.type
_entity_poly.pdbx_seq_one_letter_code
_entity_poly.pdbx_strand_id
1 'polypeptide(L)' 'MPATATGQEPAPVPCAEASVPPAGDLTTEQWAGRACYACGRPLTTGAVYRGWARGRLGAHSLDAEVWACPQ' A
#
# COMPACT_ATOMS: atom_id res chain seq x y z
N MET A 1 22.33 19.71 2.15
CA MET A 1 21.16 18.83 1.96
C MET A 1 21.08 18.46 0.49
N PRO A 2 21.27 17.18 0.14
CA PRO A 2 20.57 16.61 -1.00
C PRO A 2 19.61 15.52 -0.52
N ALA A 3 18.34 15.64 -0.90
CA ALA A 3 17.35 14.58 -0.73
C ALA A 3 17.65 13.50 -1.77
N THR A 4 18.52 12.56 -1.39
CA THR A 4 18.70 11.32 -2.14
C THR A 4 17.45 10.50 -1.94
N ALA A 5 16.52 10.57 -2.91
CA ALA A 5 15.51 9.53 -3.11
C ALA A 5 16.26 8.26 -3.54
N THR A 6 16.87 7.60 -2.57
CA THR A 6 17.51 6.30 -2.74
C THR A 6 16.43 5.33 -3.18
N GLY A 7 16.60 4.80 -4.38
CA GLY A 7 15.67 3.88 -4.98
C GLY A 7 15.45 2.61 -4.15
N GLN A 8 14.31 2.01 -4.39
CA GLN A 8 14.29 0.58 -4.65
C GLN A 8 13.29 0.32 -5.78
N GLU A 9 13.84 0.02 -6.94
CA GLU A 9 13.14 -0.62 -8.03
C GLU A 9 13.37 -2.12 -7.88
N PRO A 10 12.33 -2.91 -7.59
CA PRO A 10 12.25 -4.28 -8.06
C PRO A 10 11.18 -4.33 -9.16
N ALA A 11 11.59 -4.59 -10.40
CA ALA A 11 10.67 -5.05 -11.45
C ALA A 11 10.73 -6.59 -11.52
N PRO A 12 9.66 -7.35 -11.85
CA PRO A 12 8.23 -7.05 -11.88
C PRO A 12 7.45 -8.13 -11.11
N VAL A 13 7.39 -8.07 -9.78
CA VAL A 13 6.14 -8.54 -9.15
C VAL A 13 5.20 -7.36 -9.20
N PRO A 14 4.05 -7.46 -9.90
CA PRO A 14 3.02 -6.46 -9.80
C PRO A 14 2.87 -6.10 -8.33
N CYS A 15 2.79 -4.81 -8.01
CA CYS A 15 2.31 -4.41 -6.69
C CYS A 15 0.95 -5.07 -6.39
N ALA A 16 0.23 -5.47 -7.45
CA ALA A 16 -0.97 -6.28 -7.40
C ALA A 16 -0.75 -7.77 -7.03
N GLU A 17 0.47 -8.29 -6.93
CA GLU A 17 0.75 -9.67 -6.51
C GLU A 17 1.48 -9.75 -5.16
N ALA A 18 1.88 -8.60 -4.60
CA ALA A 18 2.47 -8.55 -3.28
C ALA A 18 1.48 -9.05 -2.19
N SER A 19 2.03 -9.55 -1.09
CA SER A 19 1.21 -9.92 0.07
C SER A 19 0.74 -8.66 0.77
N VAL A 20 -0.57 -8.55 1.02
CA VAL A 20 -1.15 -7.42 1.74
C VAL A 20 -0.71 -7.49 3.21
N PRO A 21 0.03 -6.50 3.72
CA PRO A 21 0.42 -6.45 5.12
C PRO A 21 -0.82 -6.19 5.99
N PRO A 22 -0.74 -6.50 7.30
CA PRO A 22 -1.80 -6.13 8.23
C PRO A 22 -1.98 -4.61 8.28
N ALA A 23 -3.19 -4.14 8.54
CA ALA A 23 -3.51 -2.71 8.48
C ALA A 23 -2.73 -1.85 9.48
N GLY A 24 -2.20 -2.45 10.55
CA GLY A 24 -1.36 -1.77 11.53
C GLY A 24 0.05 -1.41 11.01
N ASP A 25 0.52 -2.08 9.97
CA ASP A 25 1.80 -1.79 9.31
C ASP A 25 1.66 -0.83 8.11
N LEU A 26 0.43 -0.45 7.75
CA LEU A 26 0.19 0.50 6.68
C LEU A 26 0.49 1.93 7.16
N THR A 27 1.09 2.73 6.27
CA THR A 27 1.14 4.18 6.48
C THR A 27 -0.24 4.78 6.29
N THR A 28 -0.47 5.97 6.87
CA THR A 28 -1.75 6.69 6.77
C THR A 28 -2.24 6.83 5.32
N GLU A 29 -1.34 7.10 4.37
CA GLU A 29 -1.69 7.24 2.95
C GLU A 29 -2.11 5.91 2.31
N GLN A 30 -1.48 4.80 2.71
CA GLN A 30 -1.85 3.46 2.23
C GLN A 30 -3.18 3.01 2.84
N TRP A 31 -3.40 3.29 4.12
CA TRP A 31 -4.65 3.03 4.83
C TRP A 31 -5.82 3.85 4.25
N ALA A 32 -5.55 5.09 3.83
CA ALA A 32 -6.52 5.95 3.15
C ALA A 32 -6.79 5.57 1.68
N GLY A 33 -6.13 4.54 1.14
CA GLY A 33 -6.22 4.15 -0.27
C GLY A 33 -5.65 5.19 -1.25
N ARG A 34 -4.82 6.13 -0.77
CA ARG A 34 -4.15 7.15 -1.59
C ARG A 34 -2.78 6.71 -2.07
N ALA A 35 -2.16 5.75 -1.41
CA ALA A 35 -0.85 5.20 -1.77
C ALA A 35 -0.91 3.68 -1.93
N CYS A 36 -0.03 3.17 -2.79
CA CYS A 36 0.09 1.74 -3.04
C CYS A 36 0.57 1.02 -1.78
N TYR A 37 -0.12 -0.06 -1.38
CA TYR A 37 0.22 -0.80 -0.16
C TYR A 37 1.60 -1.49 -0.20
N ALA A 38 2.18 -1.66 -1.39
CA ALA A 38 3.44 -2.38 -1.58
C ALA A 38 4.63 -1.43 -1.73
N CYS A 39 4.48 -0.37 -2.56
CA CYS A 39 5.59 0.55 -2.88
C CYS A 39 5.41 1.96 -2.30
N GLY A 40 4.26 2.26 -1.67
CA GLY A 40 3.99 3.56 -1.06
C GLY A 40 3.82 4.72 -2.04
N ARG A 41 3.84 4.47 -3.35
CA ARG A 41 3.65 5.53 -4.37
C ARG A 41 2.20 6.03 -4.36
N PRO A 42 1.97 7.33 -4.58
CA PRO A 42 0.63 7.87 -4.71
C PRO A 42 -0.09 7.19 -5.87
N LEU A 43 -1.28 6.70 -5.58
CA LEU A 43 -2.15 6.04 -6.55
C LEU A 43 -2.84 7.11 -7.40
N THR A 44 -2.81 6.87 -8.70
CA THR A 44 -3.50 7.68 -9.70
C THR A 44 -4.63 6.86 -10.32
N THR A 45 -5.28 7.39 -11.35
CA THR A 45 -6.28 6.67 -12.13
C THR A 45 -5.73 5.34 -12.64
N GLY A 46 -6.47 4.24 -12.43
CA GLY A 46 -6.08 2.89 -12.83
C GLY A 46 -5.53 2.02 -11.70
N ALA A 47 -5.53 2.50 -10.45
CA ALA A 47 -5.19 1.69 -9.29
C ALA A 47 -5.98 0.38 -9.24
N VAL A 48 -5.28 -0.73 -8.97
CA VAL A 48 -5.86 -2.07 -8.92
C VAL A 48 -6.29 -2.36 -7.49
N TYR A 49 -7.58 -2.56 -7.27
CA TYR A 49 -8.10 -2.97 -5.97
C TYR A 49 -7.59 -4.37 -5.60
N ARG A 50 -7.04 -4.53 -4.39
CA ARG A 50 -6.46 -5.80 -3.94
C ARG A 50 -7.18 -6.46 -2.79
N GLY A 51 -8.11 -5.76 -2.15
CA GLY A 51 -8.88 -6.28 -1.03
C GLY A 51 -8.64 -5.45 0.22
N TRP A 52 -8.74 -6.12 1.36
CA TRP A 52 -8.70 -5.47 2.66
C TRP A 52 -7.46 -5.91 3.43
N ALA A 53 -6.63 -4.95 3.82
CA ALA A 53 -5.67 -5.16 4.87
C ALA A 53 -6.43 -5.32 6.17
N ARG A 54 -6.26 -6.46 6.82
CA ARG A 54 -6.93 -6.73 8.08
C ARG A 54 -6.07 -6.28 9.24
N GLY A 55 -6.69 -5.70 10.24
CA GLY A 55 -5.97 -5.24 11.42
C GLY A 55 -6.90 -5.10 12.61
N ARG A 56 -6.36 -5.35 13.81
CA ARG A 56 -7.10 -5.17 15.06
C ARG A 56 -6.24 -4.48 16.09
N LEU A 57 -6.85 -3.53 16.79
CA LEU A 57 -6.27 -2.87 17.96
C LEU A 57 -7.28 -2.98 19.10
N GLY A 58 -7.09 -3.99 19.95
CA GLY A 58 -8.08 -4.33 20.98
C GLY A 58 -9.43 -4.69 20.36
N ALA A 59 -10.50 -3.96 20.75
CA ALA A 59 -11.84 -4.13 20.22
C ALA A 59 -12.08 -3.40 18.88
N HIS A 60 -11.12 -2.59 18.41
CA HIS A 60 -11.24 -1.82 17.17
C HIS A 60 -10.74 -2.62 15.97
N SER A 61 -11.58 -2.71 14.93
CA SER A 61 -11.17 -3.13 13.58
C SER A 61 -10.45 -1.97 12.89
N LEU A 62 -9.21 -2.20 12.47
CA LEU A 62 -8.42 -1.28 11.66
C LEU A 62 -8.45 -1.66 10.18
N ASP A 63 -9.41 -2.50 9.79
CA ASP A 63 -9.49 -3.03 8.45
C ASP A 63 -9.59 -1.88 7.43
N ALA A 64 -8.75 -1.91 6.40
CA ALA A 64 -8.68 -0.87 5.38
C ALA A 64 -8.54 -1.45 3.98
N GLU A 65 -9.16 -0.78 3.03
CA GLU A 65 -9.07 -1.13 1.62
C GLU A 65 -7.69 -0.79 1.07
N VAL A 66 -7.06 -1.78 0.44
CA VAL A 66 -5.74 -1.63 -0.16
C VAL A 66 -5.79 -1.67 -1.67
N TRP A 67 -4.94 -0.84 -2.24
CA TRP A 67 -4.87 -0.58 -3.66
C TRP A 67 -3.42 -0.71 -4.14
N ALA A 68 -3.25 -1.31 -5.30
CA ALA A 68 -1.97 -1.49 -5.96
C ALA A 68 -1.81 -0.50 -7.12
N CYS A 69 -0.56 -0.26 -7.52
CA CYS A 69 -0.25 0.48 -8.74
C CYS A 69 -0.91 -0.17 -9.97
N PRO A 70 -1.31 0.64 -10.98
CA PRO A 70 -1.69 0.13 -12.29
C PRO A 70 -0.53 -0.67 -12.91
N GLN A 71 -0.89 -1.74 -13.63
CA GLN A 71 0.03 -2.55 -14.45
C GLN A 71 0.28 -1.88 -15.80
#